data_AF-A0A9D4YV82-F1
#
_entry.id   AF-A0A9D4YV82-F1
#
_cell.length_a   1.000
_cell.length_b   1.000
_cell.length_c   1.000
_cell.angle_alpha   90.00
_cell.angle_beta   90.00
_cell.angle_gamma   90.00
#
_symmetry.space_group_name_H-M   'P 1'
#
loop_
_entity.id
_entity.type
_entity.pdbx_description
1 polymer ?
#
loop_
_entity_poly.entity_id
_entity_poly.type
_entity_poly.pdbx_seq_one_letter_code
_entity_poly.pdbx_strand_id
1 'polypeptide(L)'
;MAKGGVLQKVGKALASVGIKAPWKYTGPVSGPEYMDHLPKAVNYRAVAPASQPIRAAVPQSEDAYVYDIKYYVRDTRRAHLPGGSIKMEQGKYDVAAKDEALEALDTSPTPNKPHKWPVLRPILEQDNNGYTL
;
A
#
# COMPACT_ATOMS: atom_id res chain seq x y z
N MET A 1 28.68 19.90 -25.72
CA MET A 1 29.70 18.92 -25.27
C MET A 1 30.60 19.58 -24.24
N ALA A 2 30.35 19.36 -22.95
CA ALA A 2 31.21 19.91 -21.90
C ALA A 2 32.56 19.17 -21.92
N LYS A 3 33.67 19.90 -22.06
CA LYS A 3 35.03 19.35 -21.96
C LYS A 3 35.20 18.79 -20.55
N GLY A 4 35.28 17.46 -20.42
CA GLY A 4 35.49 16.80 -19.13
C GLY A 4 36.76 17.32 -18.45
N GLY A 5 36.62 17.81 -17.21
CA GLY A 5 37.72 18.36 -16.42
C GLY A 5 38.84 17.34 -16.17
N VAL A 6 40.05 17.83 -15.87
CA VAL A 6 41.27 17.03 -15.66
C VAL A 6 41.04 15.86 -14.68
N LEU A 7 40.26 16.10 -13.62
CA LEU A 7 39.87 15.08 -12.63
C LEU A 7 39.11 13.89 -13.23
N GLN A 8 38.25 14.10 -14.22
CA GLN A 8 37.54 13.00 -14.88
C GLN A 8 38.48 12.13 -15.72
N LYS A 9 39.53 12.72 -16.29
CA LYS A 9 40.53 11.97 -17.07
C LYS A 9 41.40 11.11 -16.15
N VAL A 10 41.82 11.65 -15.01
CA VAL A 10 42.58 10.91 -13.98
C VAL A 10 41.74 9.78 -13.39
N GLY A 11 40.47 10.04 -13.07
CA GLY A 11 39.55 9.00 -12.59
C GLY A 11 39.34 7.85 -13.58
N LYS A 12 39.25 8.14 -14.89
CA LYS A 12 39.16 7.12 -15.94
C LYS A 12 40.45 6.29 -16.09
N ALA A 13 41.61 6.92 -15.95
CA ALA A 13 42.90 6.22 -15.98
C ALA A 13 43.04 5.27 -14.78
N LEU A 14 42.72 5.72 -13.57
CA LEU A 14 42.71 4.89 -12.36
C LEU A 14 41.75 3.70 -12.47
N ALA A 15 40.55 3.93 -13.02
CA ALA A 15 39.57 2.87 -13.26
C ALA A 15 40.08 1.82 -14.27
N SER A 16 40.87 2.22 -15.29
CA SER A 16 41.45 1.29 -16.27
C SER A 16 42.50 0.35 -15.66
N VAL A 17 43.14 0.75 -14.56
CA VAL A 17 44.10 -0.06 -13.79
C VAL A 17 43.38 -0.87 -12.69
N GLY A 18 42.04 -0.86 -12.66
CA GLY A 18 41.24 -1.62 -11.69
C GLY A 18 41.11 -0.96 -10.33
N ILE A 19 41.64 0.25 -10.14
CA ILE A 19 41.53 0.98 -8.88
C ILE A 19 40.14 1.62 -8.80
N LYS A 20 39.25 1.00 -8.01
CA LYS A 20 37.91 1.52 -7.70
C LYS A 20 37.96 2.45 -6.49
N ALA A 21 36.94 3.30 -6.37
CA ALA A 21 36.72 4.07 -5.15
C ALA A 21 36.50 3.11 -3.95
N PRO A 22 36.97 3.45 -2.73
CA PRO A 22 36.92 2.55 -1.58
C PRO A 22 35.52 1.98 -1.26
N TRP A 23 34.47 2.78 -1.42
CA TRP A 23 33.07 2.38 -1.19
C TRP A 23 32.45 1.53 -2.31
N LYS A 24 33.21 1.21 -3.38
CA LYS A 24 32.77 0.32 -4.47
C LYS A 24 33.30 -1.11 -4.34
N TYR A 25 34.10 -1.41 -3.32
CA TYR A 25 34.59 -2.77 -3.08
C TYR A 25 33.60 -3.61 -2.27
N THR A 26 32.88 -2.98 -1.35
CA THR A 26 31.92 -3.64 -0.46
C THR A 26 30.69 -2.77 -0.22
N GLY A 27 29.58 -3.40 0.14
CA GLY A 27 28.32 -2.73 0.48
C GLY A 27 27.34 -2.58 -0.69
N PRO A 28 26.23 -1.84 -0.50
CA PRO A 28 25.18 -1.73 -1.51
C PRO A 28 25.69 -1.18 -2.84
N VAL A 29 26.62 -0.22 -2.80
CA VAL A 29 27.18 0.46 -3.99
C VAL A 29 28.09 -0.44 -4.84
N SER A 30 28.53 -1.59 -4.30
CA SER A 30 29.32 -2.57 -5.06
C SER A 30 28.46 -3.61 -5.79
N GLY A 31 27.16 -3.69 -5.48
CA GLY A 31 26.25 -4.65 -6.09
C GLY A 31 25.95 -4.34 -7.57
N PRO A 32 25.77 -5.35 -8.43
CA PRO A 32 25.39 -5.13 -9.83
C PRO A 32 24.00 -4.52 -10.00
N GLU A 33 23.13 -4.67 -8.99
CA GLU A 33 21.78 -4.11 -8.95
C GLU A 33 21.75 -2.64 -8.52
N TYR A 34 22.85 -2.13 -7.95
CA TYR A 34 22.91 -0.75 -7.49
C TYR A 34 22.97 0.21 -8.67
N MET A 35 21.92 1.01 -8.80
CA MET A 35 21.87 2.12 -9.74
C MET A 35 21.94 3.44 -8.99
N ASP A 36 22.74 4.38 -9.50
CA ASP A 36 22.81 5.74 -8.96
C ASP A 36 21.41 6.39 -9.03
N HIS A 37 20.83 6.66 -7.86
CA HIS A 37 19.43 7.05 -7.69
C HIS A 37 19.13 8.52 -8.00
N LEU A 38 20.08 9.33 -8.48
CA LEU A 38 19.82 10.72 -8.85
C LEU A 38 19.34 10.78 -10.32
N PRO A 39 18.02 10.77 -10.59
CA PRO A 39 17.55 11.00 -11.95
C PRO A 39 17.98 12.39 -12.41
N LYS A 40 18.34 12.50 -13.68
CA LYS A 40 18.51 13.81 -14.31
C LYS A 40 17.19 14.57 -14.21
N ALA A 41 17.23 15.88 -14.00
CA ALA A 41 16.03 16.72 -13.91
C ALA A 41 15.05 16.51 -15.10
N VAL A 42 15.60 16.33 -16.30
CA VAL A 42 14.84 16.03 -17.54
C VAL A 42 14.07 14.71 -17.45
N ASN A 43 14.67 13.69 -16.81
CA ASN A 43 14.07 12.36 -16.68
C ASN A 43 13.07 12.29 -15.52
N TYR A 44 13.26 13.09 -14.47
CA TYR A 44 12.34 13.15 -13.34
C TYR A 44 11.01 13.82 -13.74
N ARG A 45 11.09 14.95 -14.47
CA ARG A 45 9.91 15.74 -14.82
C ARG A 45 10.08 16.40 -16.18
N ALA A 46 9.79 15.63 -17.23
CA ALA A 46 9.80 16.13 -18.60
C ALA A 46 8.69 17.17 -18.84
N VAL A 47 7.56 17.04 -18.13
CA VAL A 47 6.35 17.88 -18.31
C VAL A 47 6.00 18.58 -17.00
N ALA A 48 5.75 19.88 -17.08
CA ALA A 48 5.31 20.66 -15.92
C ALA A 48 3.90 20.21 -15.47
N PRO A 49 3.53 20.38 -14.19
CA PRO A 49 2.26 19.85 -13.68
C PRO A 49 1.05 20.48 -14.39
N ALA A 50 1.17 21.74 -14.77
CA ALA A 50 0.12 22.51 -15.41
C ALA A 50 0.13 22.39 -16.95
N SER A 51 1.12 21.72 -17.54
CA SER A 51 1.30 21.62 -19.00
C SER A 51 1.11 20.19 -19.51
N GLN A 52 0.24 19.40 -18.86
CA GLN A 52 0.02 18.01 -19.24
C GLN A 52 -0.53 17.92 -20.68
N PRO A 53 0.05 17.08 -21.55
CA PRO A 53 -0.42 16.93 -22.93
C PRO A 53 -1.78 16.23 -23.02
N ILE A 54 -2.19 15.53 -21.96
CA ILE A 54 -3.41 14.76 -21.89
C ILE A 54 -4.43 15.52 -21.04
N ARG A 55 -5.65 15.67 -21.58
CA ARG A 55 -6.79 16.16 -20.81
C ARG A 55 -7.36 15.01 -19.99
N ALA A 56 -7.14 15.02 -18.68
CA ALA A 56 -7.73 14.06 -17.77
C ALA A 56 -9.25 14.27 -17.67
N ALA A 57 -10.04 13.20 -17.84
CA ALA A 57 -11.47 13.17 -17.58
C ALA A 57 -11.71 12.26 -16.36
N VAL A 58 -11.89 12.86 -15.18
CA VAL A 58 -12.07 12.12 -13.93
C VAL A 58 -13.57 11.86 -13.72
N PRO A 59 -14.03 10.60 -13.68
CA PRO A 59 -15.44 10.28 -13.42
C PRO A 59 -15.83 10.77 -12.02
N GLN A 60 -16.99 11.42 -11.92
CA GLN A 60 -17.51 11.99 -10.67
C GLN A 60 -18.57 11.10 -10.01
N SER A 61 -19.21 10.24 -10.80
CA SER A 61 -20.35 9.42 -10.38
C SER A 61 -20.28 8.05 -11.05
N GLU A 62 -20.80 7.03 -10.38
CA GLU A 62 -21.02 5.71 -10.99
C GLU A 62 -22.10 5.80 -12.06
N ASP A 63 -21.94 5.02 -13.13
CA ASP A 63 -22.83 5.02 -14.30
C ASP A 63 -24.31 4.75 -13.94
N ALA A 64 -24.54 3.86 -12.95
CA ALA A 64 -25.88 3.51 -12.48
C ALA A 64 -26.68 4.72 -11.93
N TYR A 65 -25.99 5.76 -11.46
CA TYR A 65 -26.60 6.91 -10.78
C TYR A 65 -26.58 8.19 -11.63
N VAL A 66 -26.07 8.12 -12.87
CA VAL A 66 -26.08 9.26 -13.79
C VAL A 66 -27.52 9.62 -14.19
N TYR A 67 -28.34 8.60 -14.48
CA TYR A 67 -29.73 8.78 -14.87
C TYR A 67 -30.73 8.45 -13.75
N ASP A 68 -30.40 7.54 -12.83
CA ASP A 68 -31.23 7.29 -11.64
C ASP A 68 -30.79 8.18 -10.46
N ILE A 69 -31.31 9.41 -10.46
CA ILE A 69 -30.90 10.48 -9.53
C ILE A 69 -31.62 10.44 -8.17
N LYS A 70 -32.34 9.37 -7.85
CA LYS A 70 -33.12 9.27 -6.60
C LYS A 70 -32.20 9.31 -5.37
N TYR A 71 -32.18 10.45 -4.71
CA TYR A 71 -31.29 10.68 -3.58
C TYR A 71 -31.70 9.90 -2.32
N TYR A 72 -33.00 9.76 -2.03
CA TYR A 72 -33.47 9.15 -0.77
C TYR A 72 -33.10 7.66 -0.63
N VAL A 73 -32.93 6.94 -1.74
CA VAL A 73 -32.44 5.54 -1.75
C VAL A 73 -30.93 5.48 -1.52
N ARG A 74 -30.19 6.47 -2.04
CA ARG A 74 -28.73 6.59 -1.94
C ARG A 74 -28.24 7.19 -0.62
N ASP A 75 -29.10 7.87 0.15
CA ASP A 75 -28.72 8.62 1.36
C ASP A 75 -28.33 7.69 2.52
N THR A 76 -27.08 7.23 2.51
CA THR A 76 -26.48 6.40 3.58
C THR A 76 -26.34 7.16 4.90
N ARG A 77 -26.24 8.50 4.84
CA ARG A 77 -26.16 9.34 6.03
C ARG A 77 -27.44 9.28 6.84
N ARG A 78 -28.61 9.08 6.21
CA ARG A 78 -29.88 8.97 6.92
C ARG A 78 -30.35 7.53 7.13
N ALA A 79 -29.79 6.57 6.41
CA ALA A 79 -30.14 5.16 6.53
C ALA A 79 -29.97 4.58 7.95
N HIS A 80 -29.06 5.14 8.75
CA HIS A 80 -28.79 4.69 10.12
C HIS A 80 -29.45 5.56 11.20
N LEU A 81 -30.10 6.68 10.84
CA LEU A 81 -30.87 7.41 11.84
C LEU A 81 -32.03 6.51 12.27
N PRO A 82 -32.32 6.40 13.58
CA PRO A 82 -33.41 5.58 14.11
C PRO A 82 -34.77 6.24 13.80
N GLY A 83 -35.07 6.41 12.52
CA GLY A 83 -36.37 6.84 12.00
C GLY A 83 -37.26 5.62 11.80
N GLY A 84 -37.72 5.04 12.90
CA GLY A 84 -38.65 3.91 12.89
C GLY A 84 -38.38 2.99 14.06
N SER A 85 -39.45 2.63 14.79
CA SER A 85 -39.47 1.61 15.84
C SER A 85 -38.48 0.50 15.54
N ILE A 86 -37.63 0.15 16.50
CA ILE A 86 -36.81 -1.06 16.51
C ILE A 86 -37.67 -2.19 15.93
N LYS A 87 -37.49 -2.54 14.65
CA LYS A 87 -38.10 -3.75 14.13
C LYS A 87 -37.28 -4.84 14.78
N MET A 88 -37.82 -5.39 15.86
CA MET A 88 -37.35 -6.64 16.44
C MET A 88 -37.41 -7.64 15.29
N GLU A 89 -36.27 -7.90 14.67
CA GLU A 89 -36.16 -8.99 13.71
C GLU A 89 -36.46 -10.25 14.53
N GLN A 90 -37.57 -10.93 14.22
CA GLN A 90 -37.84 -12.21 14.85
C GLN A 90 -36.70 -13.14 14.43
N GLY A 91 -35.76 -13.37 15.35
CA GLY A 91 -34.56 -14.15 15.04
C GLY A 91 -34.96 -15.52 14.51
N LYS A 92 -34.32 -15.95 13.41
CA LYS A 92 -34.58 -17.18 12.64
C LYS A 92 -34.65 -18.49 13.43
N TYR A 93 -34.21 -18.50 14.68
CA TYR A 93 -34.04 -19.70 15.49
C TYR A 93 -34.92 -19.67 16.74
N ASP A 94 -35.40 -20.84 17.16
CA ASP A 94 -36.08 -21.03 18.44
C ASP A 94 -35.13 -20.73 19.61
N VAL A 95 -35.65 -20.41 20.80
CA VAL A 95 -34.83 -19.86 21.91
C VAL A 95 -33.65 -20.77 22.26
N ALA A 96 -33.86 -22.09 22.32
CA ALA A 96 -32.81 -23.06 22.61
C ALA A 96 -31.73 -23.13 21.51
N ALA A 97 -32.12 -23.02 20.24
CA ALA A 97 -31.20 -23.03 19.11
C ALA A 97 -30.40 -21.70 19.00
N LYS A 98 -30.93 -20.61 19.56
CA LYS A 98 -30.17 -19.35 19.70
C LYS A 98 -29.04 -19.50 20.70
N ASP A 99 -29.29 -20.15 21.84
CA ASP A 99 -28.27 -20.34 22.88
C ASP A 99 -27.12 -21.22 22.37
N GLU A 100 -27.44 -22.33 21.70
CA GLU A 100 -26.43 -23.20 21.08
C GLU A 100 -25.61 -22.48 20.01
N ALA A 101 -26.27 -21.70 19.14
CA ALA A 101 -25.59 -20.93 18.10
C ALA A 101 -24.76 -19.76 18.68
N LEU A 102 -25.21 -19.15 19.78
CA LEU A 102 -24.50 -18.09 20.51
C LEU A 102 -23.22 -18.62 21.15
N GLU A 103 -23.28 -19.80 21.76
CA GLU A 103 -22.11 -20.45 22.36
C GLU A 103 -21.13 -21.00 21.32
N ALA A 104 -21.62 -21.35 20.12
CA ALA A 104 -20.78 -21.79 19.00
C ALA A 104 -20.06 -20.63 18.27
N LEU A 105 -20.47 -19.38 18.47
CA LEU A 105 -19.82 -18.21 17.88
C LEU A 105 -18.49 -17.93 18.59
N ASP A 106 -17.45 -17.60 17.81
CA ASP A 106 -16.18 -17.13 18.36
C ASP A 106 -16.42 -15.77 19.06
N THR A 107 -16.59 -15.82 20.38
CA THR A 107 -16.81 -14.62 21.20
C THR A 107 -15.57 -13.75 21.25
N SER A 108 -15.76 -12.43 21.33
CA SER A 108 -14.67 -11.50 21.65
C SER A 108 -14.03 -11.83 23.01
N PRO A 109 -12.81 -11.34 23.29
CA PRO A 109 -12.15 -11.62 24.56
C PRO A 109 -12.99 -11.05 25.72
N THR A 110 -13.64 -11.93 26.47
CA THR A 110 -14.37 -11.59 27.69
C THR A 110 -13.48 -11.81 28.92
N PRO A 111 -13.78 -11.20 30.07
CA PRO A 111 -13.11 -11.53 31.32
C PRO A 111 -13.14 -13.05 31.55
N ASN A 112 -11.97 -13.66 31.74
CA ASN A 112 -11.72 -15.12 31.85
C ASN A 112 -11.65 -15.94 30.54
N LYS A 113 -11.87 -15.37 29.35
CA LYS A 113 -11.54 -16.02 28.06
C LYS A 113 -10.34 -15.32 27.40
N PRO A 114 -9.15 -15.96 27.30
CA PRO A 114 -8.00 -15.34 26.65
C PRO A 114 -8.24 -15.19 25.14
N HIS A 115 -7.82 -14.05 24.57
CA HIS A 115 -7.87 -13.82 23.14
C HIS A 115 -6.98 -14.84 22.39
N LYS A 116 -7.55 -15.50 21.38
CA LYS A 116 -6.78 -16.34 20.45
C LYS A 116 -6.02 -15.42 19.49
N TRP A 117 -4.74 -15.18 19.77
CA TRP A 117 -3.86 -14.48 18.84
C TRP A 117 -3.68 -15.33 17.57
N PRO A 118 -3.65 -14.73 16.37
CA PRO A 118 -3.25 -15.45 15.17
C PRO A 118 -1.83 -16.00 15.35
N VAL A 119 -1.58 -17.18 14.77
CA VAL A 119 -0.25 -17.83 14.85
C VAL A 119 0.78 -16.91 14.19
N LEU A 120 1.70 -16.38 14.99
CA LEU A 120 2.86 -15.63 14.49
C LEU A 120 3.71 -16.58 13.64
N ARG A 121 3.97 -16.21 12.38
CA ARG A 121 4.95 -16.94 11.56
C ARG A 121 6.31 -16.84 12.26
N PRO A 122 7.05 -17.96 12.42
CA PRO A 122 8.36 -17.93 13.04
C PRO A 122 9.29 -17.00 12.25
N ILE A 123 10.19 -16.31 12.95
CA ILE A 123 11.08 -15.29 12.36
C ILE A 123 11.96 -15.85 11.22
N LEU A 124 12.18 -17.18 11.23
CA LEU A 124 12.93 -17.92 10.22
C LEU A 124 12.14 -18.18 8.93
N GLU A 125 10.80 -18.13 8.98
CA GLU A 125 9.92 -18.21 7.80
C GLU A 125 9.57 -16.81 7.24
N GLN A 126 10.00 -15.76 7.94
CA GLN A 126 9.85 -14.38 7.49
C GLN A 126 11.09 -13.96 6.71
N ASP A 127 11.12 -14.29 5.42
CA ASP A 127 12.16 -13.76 4.53
C ASP A 127 11.93 -12.26 4.28
N ASN A 128 12.96 -11.45 4.50
CA ASN A 128 12.97 -10.02 4.15
C ASN A 128 13.23 -9.80 2.65
N ASN A 129 12.52 -10.53 1.78
CA ASN A 129 12.62 -10.44 0.32
C ASN A 129 14.07 -10.34 -0.23
N GLY A 130 15.02 -11.06 0.37
CA GLY A 130 16.40 -11.14 -0.13
C GLY A 130 17.35 -10.02 0.26
N TYR A 131 16.99 -9.10 1.16
CA TYR A 131 17.96 -8.12 1.68
C TYR A 131 18.76 -8.67 2.86
N THR A 132 20.09 -8.67 2.73
CA THR A 132 21.05 -9.02 3.79
C THR A 132 20.97 -8.02 4.94
N LEU A 133 20.89 -8.52 6.19
CA LEU A 133 21.25 -7.75 7.39
C LEU A 133 22.75 -7.40 7.37
#